data_AF-A0A4Y9L3S6-F1
#
_entry.id   AF-A0A4Y9L3S6-F1
#
_cell.length_a   1.000
_cell.length_b   1.000
_cell.length_c   1.000
_cell.angle_alpha   90.00
_cell.angle_beta   90.00
_cell.angle_gamma   90.00
#
_symmetry.space_group_name_H-M   'P 1'
#
loop_
_entity.id
_entity.type
_entity.pdbx_description
1 polymer ?
#
loop_
_entity_poly.entity_id
_entity_poly.type
_entity_poly.pdbx_seq_one_letter_code
_entity_poly.pdbx_strand_id
1 'polypeptide(L)' 'MLRHPRTLCPMCRAEAVLARITPGPFGFDIRTFECPACKDVHQLVADLVDPMKSPRTTGWLHGQLHAPT' A
#
# COMPACT_ATOMS: atom_id res chain seq x y z
N MET A 1 0.48 12.81 -13.15
CA MET A 1 -0.09 11.48 -12.87
C MET A 1 0.55 10.96 -11.58
N LEU A 2 -0.14 11.05 -10.45
CA LEU A 2 0.40 10.59 -9.17
C LEU A 2 0.49 9.05 -9.20
N ARG A 3 1.70 8.51 -9.42
CA ARG A 3 1.99 7.08 -9.23
C ARG A 3 1.84 6.79 -7.74
N HIS A 4 0.66 6.30 -7.34
CA HIS A 4 0.52 5.53 -6.11
C HIS A 4 1.58 4.41 -6.17
N PRO A 5 2.34 4.13 -5.11
CA PRO A 5 3.34 3.07 -5.14
C PRO A 5 2.65 1.78 -5.56
N ARG A 6 2.94 1.35 -6.80
CA ARG A 6 2.43 0.10 -7.33
C ARG A 6 3.23 -0.97 -6.65
N THR A 7 2.56 -1.67 -5.74
CA THR A 7 3.11 -2.85 -5.09
C THR A 7 3.63 -3.77 -6.19
N LEU A 8 4.93 -4.03 -6.17
CA LEU A 8 5.54 -4.95 -7.13
C LEU A 8 5.22 -6.37 -6.67
N CYS A 9 4.90 -7.24 -7.63
CA CYS A 9 4.76 -8.65 -7.34
C CYS A 9 6.06 -9.19 -6.72
N PRO A 10 6.01 -9.88 -5.57
CA PRO A 10 7.20 -10.42 -4.92
C PRO A 10 7.90 -11.49 -5.77
N MET A 11 7.16 -12.15 -6.66
CA MET A 11 7.68 -13.24 -7.50
C MET A 11 8.36 -12.75 -8.77
N CYS A 12 7.74 -11.83 -9.52
CA CYS A 12 8.22 -11.44 -10.86
C CYS A 12 8.50 -9.94 -11.02
N ARG A 13 8.29 -9.15 -9.95
CA ARG A 13 8.45 -7.68 -9.92
C ARG A 13 7.60 -6.89 -10.92
N ALA A 14 6.68 -7.52 -11.62
CA ALA A 14 5.67 -6.81 -12.41
C ALA A 14 4.72 -6.02 -11.48
N GLU A 15 4.07 -4.99 -12.02
CA GLU A 15 3.07 -4.23 -11.27
C GLU A 15 1.92 -5.17 -10.88
N ALA A 16 1.65 -5.29 -9.58
CA ALA A 16 0.49 -6.02 -9.05
C ALA A 16 -0.69 -5.07 -8.86
N VAL A 17 -1.91 -5.59 -9.00
CA VAL A 17 -3.14 -4.81 -8.94
C VAL A 17 -3.88 -5.15 -7.65
N LEU A 18 -4.42 -4.14 -6.97
CA LEU A 18 -5.27 -4.36 -5.79
C LEU A 18 -6.56 -5.05 -6.21
N ALA A 19 -6.74 -6.29 -5.76
CA ALA A 19 -7.90 -7.11 -6.09
C ALA A 19 -8.99 -7.02 -5.01
N ARG A 20 -8.62 -6.86 -3.73
CA ARG A 20 -9.57 -6.82 -2.61
C ARG A 20 -9.01 -6.07 -1.41
N ILE A 21 -9.91 -5.39 -0.69
CA ILE A 21 -9.67 -4.91 0.68
C ILE A 21 -10.65 -5.64 1.60
N THR A 22 -10.14 -6.26 2.66
CA THR A 22 -10.93 -6.94 3.68
C THR A 22 -10.65 -6.30 5.04
N PRO A 23 -11.67 -5.89 5.81
CA PRO A 23 -11.45 -5.39 7.15
C PRO A 23 -10.90 -6.50 8.05
N GLY A 24 -9.80 -6.22 8.72
CA GLY A 24 -9.21 -7.07 9.74
C GLY A 24 -9.88 -6.88 11.09
N PRO A 25 -9.79 -7.86 12.00
CA PRO A 25 -10.49 -7.87 13.29
C PRO A 25 -10.02 -6.78 14.27
N PHE A 26 -8.87 -6.12 14.03
CA PHE A 26 -8.27 -5.15 14.96
C PHE A 26 -8.02 -3.76 14.35
N GLY A 27 -8.88 -3.33 13.42
CA GLY A 27 -8.74 -1.99 12.84
C GLY A 27 -7.49 -1.89 11.94
N PHE A 28 -7.23 -2.93 11.17
CA PHE A 28 -6.32 -2.89 10.01
C PHE A 28 -7.07 -3.42 8.80
N ASP A 29 -6.65 -3.02 7.61
CA ASP A 29 -7.14 -3.61 6.36
C ASP A 29 -6.17 -4.69 5.87
N ILE A 30 -6.72 -5.80 5.37
CA ILE A 30 -5.98 -6.78 4.59
C ILE A 30 -6.19 -6.44 3.12
N ARG A 31 -5.12 -5.99 2.45
CA ARG A 31 -5.13 -5.66 1.03
C ARG A 31 -4.56 -6.84 0.24
N THR A 32 -5.39 -7.43 -0.61
CA THR A 32 -5.01 -8.53 -1.48
C THR A 32 -4.66 -7.99 -2.86
N PHE A 33 -3.50 -8.37 -3.36
CA PHE A 33 -2.98 -7.98 -4.67
C PHE A 33 -2.85 -9.19 -5.56
N GLU A 34 -3.19 -9.03 -6.83
CA GLU A 34 -3.03 -10.05 -7.87
C GLU A 34 -2.05 -9.54 -8.92
N CYS A 35 -1.06 -10.36 -9.27
CA CYS A 35 -0.16 -10.08 -10.38
C CYS A 35 -0.78 -10.57 -11.69
N PRO A 36 -1.07 -9.68 -12.66
CA PRO A 36 -1.63 -10.09 -13.94
C PRO A 36 -0.65 -10.95 -14.76
N ALA A 37 0.66 -10.78 -14.55
CA ALA A 37 1.71 -11.44 -15.31
C ALA A 37 1.97 -12.89 -14.89
N CYS A 38 2.06 -13.18 -13.59
CA CYS A 38 2.33 -14.53 -13.09
C CYS A 38 1.20 -15.14 -12.26
N LYS A 39 0.08 -14.43 -12.09
CA LYS A 39 -1.11 -14.87 -11.32
C LYS A 39 -0.84 -15.11 -9.83
N ASP A 40 0.30 -14.65 -9.33
CA ASP A 40 0.59 -14.63 -7.90
C ASP A 40 -0.42 -13.74 -7.16
N VAL A 41 -0.91 -14.25 -6.03
CA VAL A 41 -1.81 -13.53 -5.13
C VAL A 41 -1.10 -13.39 -3.79
N HIS A 42 -0.90 -12.16 -3.35
CA HIS A 42 -0.27 -11.87 -2.05
C HIS A 42 -1.06 -10.82 -1.29
N GLN A 43 -0.88 -10.81 0.03
CA GLN A 43 -1.61 -9.93 0.94
C GLN A 43 -0.65 -9.03 1.71
N LEU A 44 -1.09 -7.80 1.95
CA LEU A 44 -0.40 -6.83 2.78
C LEU A 44 -1.37 -6.33 3.85
N VAL A 45 -0.87 -6.23 5.07
CA VAL A 45 -1.59 -5.57 6.17
C VAL A 45 -1.35 -4.07 6.04
N ALA A 46 -2.44 -3.31 5.94
CA ALA A 46 -2.42 -1.86 5.96
C ALA A 46 -3.03 -1.39 7.29
N ASP A 47 -2.23 -0.73 8.13
CA ASP A 47 -2.71 -0.15 9.37
C ASP A 47 -3.78 0.92 9.07
N LEU A 48 -4.93 0.89 9.76
CA LEU A 48 -5.96 1.94 9.66
C LEU A 48 -5.68 3.14 10.58
N VAL A 49 -4.43 3.29 11.06
CA VAL A 49 -4.07 4.45 11.85
C VAL A 49 -4.25 5.69 10.97
N ASP A 50 -5.10 6.60 11.44
CA ASP A 50 -5.31 7.90 10.80
C ASP A 50 -3.95 8.53 10.47
N PRO A 51 -3.65 8.80 9.18
CA PRO A 51 -2.39 9.43 8.79
C PRO A 51 -2.12 10.76 9.50
N MET A 52 -3.15 11.46 9.98
CA MET A 52 -3.00 12.68 10.78
C MET A 52 -2.45 12.43 12.19
N LYS A 53 -2.59 11.19 12.69
CA LYS A 53 -2.19 10.77 14.04
C LYS A 53 -1.00 9.82 14.05
N SER A 54 -0.56 9.34 12.89
CA SER A 54 0.56 8.40 12.78
C SER A 54 1.91 9.13 12.81
N PRO A 55 2.87 8.67 13.63
CA PRO A 55 4.22 9.24 13.66
C PRO A 55 4.98 9.02 12.34
N ARG A 56 4.61 8.00 11.56
CA ARG A 56 5.23 7.71 10.25
C ARG A 56 4.88 8.75 9.17
N THR A 57 3.78 9.47 9.34
CA THR A 57 3.25 10.44 8.37
C THR A 57 3.31 11.88 8.88
N THR A 58 3.92 12.11 10.04
CA THR A 58 4.09 13.45 10.63
C THR A 58 4.78 14.44 9.69
N GLY A 59 5.75 14.00 8.88
CA GLY A 59 6.43 14.85 7.91
C GLY A 59 5.49 15.40 6.82
N TRP A 60 4.40 14.70 6.50
CA TRP A 60 3.40 15.16 5.52
C TRP A 60 2.67 16.40 6.04
N LEU A 61 2.34 16.41 7.33
CA LEU A 61 1.64 17.52 8.00
C LEU A 61 2.50 18.78 8.11
N HIS A 62 3.81 18.60 8.15
CA HIS A 62 4.78 19.70 8.27
C HIS A 62 5.34 20.16 6.93
N GLY A 63 4.77 19.69 5.80
CA GLY A 63 5.23 20.08 4.46
C GLY A 63 6.63 19.55 4.10
N GLN A 64 7.10 18.50 4.76
CA GLN A 64 8.43 17.90 4.55
C GLN A 64 8.43 16.85 3.42
N LEU A 65 7.42 16.88 2.53
CA LEU A 65 7.36 16.00 1.37
C LEU A 65 8.30 16.52 0.29
N HIS A 66 9.26 15.67 -0.10
CA HIS A 66 10.15 15.94 -1.22
C HIS A 66 9.63 15.27 -2.50
N ALA A 67 9.98 15.85 -3.65
CA ALA A 67 9.72 15.20 -4.93
C ALA A 67 10.50 13.87 -5.02
N PRO A 68 9.92 12.82 -5.64
CA PRO A 68 10.66 11.58 -5.92
C PRO A 68 11.87 11.88 -6.81
N THR A 69 13.05 11.36 -6.44
CA THR A 69 14.27 11.38 -7.24
C THR A 69 14.32 10.22 -8.22
#